data_AF-A0A1F5V1Z3-F1
#
_entry.id   AF-A0A1F5V1Z3-F1
#
_cell.length_a   1.000
_cell.length_b   1.000
_cell.length_c   1.000
_cell.angle_alpha   90.00
_cell.angle_beta   90.00
_cell.angle_gamma   90.00
#
_symmetry.space_group_name_H-M   'P 1'
#
loop_
_entity.id
_entity.type
_entity.pdbx_description
1 polymer ?
#
loop_
_entity_poly.entity_id
_entity_poly.type
_entity_poly.pdbx_seq_one_letter_code
_entity_poly.pdbx_strand_id
1 'polypeptide(L)' 'MKTVQAITVTIPNELAAELNRMQKTEMKNCSSIVADALKEYIEWRQFKGLQKEAAAVARAIGVYDESDVERLVHEYRAGK' A
#
# COMPACT_ATOMS: atom_id res chain seq x y z
N MET A 1 15.30 -9.17 20.94
CA MET A 1 14.37 -10.08 20.26
C MET A 1 13.12 -9.31 19.89
N LYS A 2 12.61 -9.43 18.66
CA LYS A 2 11.28 -8.88 18.33
C LYS A 2 10.22 -9.73 19.04
N THR A 3 9.25 -9.09 19.68
CA THR A 3 8.08 -9.77 20.25
C THR A 3 7.23 -10.31 19.10
N VAL A 4 6.92 -11.61 19.12
CA VAL A 4 6.11 -12.29 18.09
C VAL A 4 4.88 -12.90 18.75
N GLN A 5 3.74 -12.82 18.07
CA GLN A 5 2.49 -13.42 18.49
C GLN A 5 2.10 -14.48 17.45
N ALA A 6 1.82 -15.71 17.90
CA ALA A 6 1.27 -16.74 17.04
C ALA A 6 -0.22 -16.47 16.79
N ILE A 7 -0.64 -16.65 15.55
CA ILE A 7 -2.05 -16.54 15.12
C ILE A 7 -2.45 -17.79 14.36
N THR A 8 -3.74 -18.12 14.39
CA THR A 8 -4.34 -19.19 13.58
C THR A 8 -5.42 -18.57 12.72
N VAL A 9 -5.37 -18.83 11.41
CA VAL A 9 -6.32 -18.29 10.43
C VAL A 9 -6.79 -19.39 9.50
N THR A 10 -8.00 -19.26 8.97
CA THR A 10 -8.51 -20.12 7.91
C THR A 10 -8.45 -19.36 6.59
N ILE A 11 -7.93 -19.99 5.55
CA ILE A 11 -7.84 -19.43 4.19
C ILE A 11 -8.35 -20.45 3.17
N PRO A 12 -8.81 -20.00 1.99
CA PRO A 12 -9.15 -20.89 0.88
C PRO A 12 -8.03 -21.88 0.56
N ASN A 13 -8.40 -23.13 0.21
CA ASN A 13 -7.44 -24.20 -0.09
C ASN A 13 -6.48 -23.82 -1.23
N GLU A 14 -6.97 -23.08 -2.22
CA GLU A 14 -6.15 -22.55 -3.32
C GLU A 14 -5.04 -21.61 -2.83
N LEU A 15 -5.34 -20.72 -1.88
CA LEU A 15 -4.33 -19.83 -1.29
C LEU A 15 -3.36 -20.60 -0.39
N ALA A 16 -3.83 -21.62 0.33
CA ALA A 16 -2.94 -22.49 1.10
C ALA A 16 -1.97 -23.26 0.20
N ALA A 17 -2.44 -23.73 -0.96
CA ALA A 17 -1.58 -24.37 -1.96
C ALA A 17 -0.55 -23.40 -2.53
N GLU A 18 -0.95 -22.17 -2.85
CA GLU A 18 -0.03 -21.14 -3.35
C GLU A 18 0.99 -20.72 -2.30
N LEU A 19 0.57 -20.55 -1.05
CA LEU A 19 1.48 -20.26 0.06
C LEU A 19 2.57 -21.33 0.21
N ASN A 20 2.19 -22.60 0.14
CA ASN A 20 3.14 -23.71 0.16
C ASN A 20 4.10 -23.69 -1.04
N ARG A 21 3.65 -23.25 -2.22
CA ARG A 21 4.51 -23.08 -3.40
C ARG A 21 5.50 -21.94 -3.18
N MET A 22 5.02 -20.76 -2.76
CA MET A 22 5.85 -19.58 -2.49
C MET A 22 6.94 -19.86 -1.44
N GLN A 23 6.61 -20.62 -0.39
CA GLN A 23 7.60 -21.02 0.62
C GLN A 23 8.77 -21.79 0.01
N LYS A 24 8.52 -22.65 -0.99
CA LYS A 24 9.56 -23.43 -1.67
C LYS A 24 10.37 -22.59 -2.65
N THR A 25 9.72 -21.70 -3.39
CA THR A 25 10.38 -20.89 -4.43
C THR A 25 11.19 -19.73 -3.85
N GLU A 26 10.69 -19.10 -2.79
CA GLU A 26 11.32 -17.92 -2.17
C GLU A 26 12.22 -18.25 -0.99
N MET A 27 12.29 -19.53 -0.58
CA MET A 27 12.99 -19.98 0.63
C MET A 27 12.58 -19.22 1.90
N LYS A 28 11.32 -18.78 1.97
CA LYS A 28 10.73 -18.07 3.11
C LYS A 28 9.81 -19.00 3.90
N ASN A 29 9.72 -18.78 5.21
CA ASN A 29 8.72 -19.47 6.04
C ASN A 29 7.34 -18.79 5.89
N CYS A 30 6.28 -19.55 6.20
CA CYS A 30 4.88 -19.10 6.14
C CYS A 30 4.66 -17.78 6.90
N SER A 31 5.16 -17.68 8.13
CA SER A 31 4.99 -16.48 8.96
C SER A 31 5.62 -15.23 8.33
N SER A 32 6.75 -15.36 7.65
CA SER A 32 7.39 -14.24 6.95
C SER A 32 6.56 -13.79 5.76
N ILE A 33 6.08 -14.72 4.93
CA ILE A 33 5.24 -14.39 3.77
C ILE A 33 3.95 -13.71 4.22
N VAL A 34 3.28 -14.27 5.23
CA VAL A 34 2.04 -13.70 5.79
C VAL A 34 2.31 -12.33 6.42
N ALA A 35 3.42 -12.15 7.13
CA ALA A 35 3.77 -10.87 7.72
C ALA A 35 4.08 -9.80 6.66
N ASP A 36 4.79 -10.17 5.59
CA ASP A 36 5.10 -9.25 4.48
C ASP A 36 3.81 -8.86 3.74
N ALA A 37 2.96 -9.82 3.40
CA ALA A 37 1.66 -9.56 2.76
C ALA A 37 0.74 -8.67 3.63
N LEU A 38 0.74 -8.89 4.95
CA LEU A 38 -0.05 -8.07 5.88
C LEU A 38 0.47 -6.62 5.94
N LYS A 39 1.79 -6.41 5.96
CA LYS A 39 2.37 -5.06 5.91
C LYS A 39 1.99 -4.34 4.64
N GLU A 40 2.16 -4.99 3.49
CA GLU A 40 1.81 -4.41 2.19
C GLU A 40 0.33 -4.05 2.13
N TYR A 41 -0.55 -4.92 2.65
CA TYR A 41 -1.98 -4.62 2.74
C TYR A 41 -2.29 -3.39 3.62
N ILE A 42 -1.61 -3.25 4.77
CA ILE A 42 -1.78 -2.10 5.67
C ILE A 42 -1.28 -0.82 4.99
N GLU A 43 -0.08 -0.83 4.42
CA GLU A 43 0.53 0.32 3.75
C GLU A 43 -0.33 0.77 2.57
N TRP A 44 -0.83 -0.17 1.75
CA TRP A 44 -1.73 0.14 0.65
C TRP A 44 -3.03 0.78 1.11
N ARG A 45 -3.64 0.27 2.19
CA ARG A 45 -4.85 0.84 2.79
C ARG A 45 -4.61 2.26 3.29
N GLN A 46 -3.48 2.51 3.95
CA GLN A 46 -3.09 3.84 4.43
C GLN A 46 -2.89 4.81 3.26
N PHE A 47 -2.15 4.39 2.23
CA PHE A 47 -1.94 5.18 1.02
C PHE A 47 -3.28 5.54 0.34
N LYS A 48 -4.21 4.59 0.23
CA LYS A 48 -5.55 4.86 -0.32
C LYS A 48 -6.36 5.85 0.52
N GLY A 49 -6.21 5.82 1.84
CA GLY A 49 -6.80 6.82 2.73
C GLY A 49 -6.25 8.22 2.44
N LEU A 50 -4.92 8.35 2.45
CA LEU A 50 -4.23 9.63 2.16
C LEU A 50 -4.56 10.16 0.77
N GLN A 51 -4.57 9.29 -0.25
CA GLN A 51 -4.95 9.65 -1.62
C GLN A 51 -6.37 10.21 -1.67
N LYS A 52 -7.32 9.62 -0.95
CA LYS A 52 -8.71 10.09 -0.93
C LYS A 52 -8.82 11.47 -0.28
N GLU A 53 -8.15 11.67 0.86
CA GLU A 53 -8.13 12.96 1.56
C GLU A 53 -7.46 14.05 0.72
N ALA A 54 -6.28 13.77 0.17
CA ALA A 54 -5.54 14.68 -0.70
C ALA A 54 -6.35 15.04 -1.96
N ALA A 55 -7.04 14.06 -2.58
CA ALA A 55 -7.90 14.32 -3.73
C ALA A 55 -9.10 15.22 -3.39
N ALA A 56 -9.65 15.13 -2.18
CA ALA A 56 -10.73 16.03 -1.74
C ALA A 56 -10.23 17.48 -1.61
N VAL A 57 -9.04 17.66 -1.03
CA VAL A 57 -8.39 18.98 -0.91
C VAL A 57 -8.03 19.53 -2.29
N ALA A 58 -7.42 18.72 -3.16
CA ALA A 58 -7.05 19.09 -4.52
C ALA A 58 -8.27 19.59 -5.32
N ARG A 59 -9.38 18.85 -5.28
CA ARG A 59 -10.62 19.27 -5.96
C ARG A 59 -11.18 20.58 -5.40
N ALA A 60 -11.09 20.81 -4.10
CA ALA A 60 -11.56 22.06 -3.49
C ALA A 60 -10.76 23.29 -3.96
N ILE A 61 -9.50 23.10 -4.38
CA ILE A 61 -8.64 24.15 -4.96
C ILE A 61 -8.59 24.10 -6.50
N GLY A 62 -9.45 23.30 -7.13
CA GLY A 62 -9.55 23.21 -8.60
C GLY A 62 -8.46 22.40 -9.29
N VAL A 63 -7.79 21.49 -8.57
CA VAL A 63 -6.78 20.57 -9.11
C VAL A 63 -7.41 19.20 -9.33
N TYR A 64 -7.46 18.75 -10.58
CA TYR A 64 -8.11 17.50 -10.97
C TYR A 64 -7.15 16.50 -11.61
N ASP A 65 -6.14 16.99 -12.33
CA ASP A 65 -5.16 16.17 -13.02
C ASP A 65 -3.74 16.75 -12.93
N GLU A 66 -2.80 16.07 -13.59
CA GLU A 66 -1.39 16.44 -13.57
C GLU A 66 -1.12 17.81 -14.23
N SER A 67 -1.94 18.22 -15.20
CA SER A 67 -1.77 19.51 -15.88
C SER A 67 -2.06 20.69 -14.96
N ASP A 68 -3.04 20.54 -14.06
CA ASP A 68 -3.32 21.51 -13.01
C ASP A 68 -2.16 21.62 -12.01
N VAL A 69 -1.53 20.49 -11.68
CA VAL A 69 -0.36 20.44 -10.79
C VAL A 69 0.82 21.17 -11.44
N GLU A 70 1.14 20.84 -12.69
CA GLU A 70 2.22 21.48 -13.45
C GLU A 70 2.01 22.98 -13.58
N ARG A 71 0.78 23.41 -13.87
CA ARG A 71 0.42 24.83 -13.91
C ARG A 71 0.69 25.52 -12.57
N LEU A 72 0.23 24.97 -11.46
CA LEU A 72 0.45 25.55 -10.12
C LEU A 72 1.94 25.60 -9.75
N VAL A 73 2.70 24.56 -10.07
CA VAL A 73 4.14 24.52 -9.82
C VAL A 73 4.87 25.58 -10.66
N HIS A 74 4.47 25.75 -11.92
CA HIS A 74 5.04 26.76 -12.80
C HIS A 74 4.72 28.18 -12.32
N GLU A 75 3.47 28.46 -11.99
CA GLU A 75 3.01 29.74 -11.41
C GLU A 75 3.78 30.08 -10.12
N TYR A 76 3.93 29.11 -9.21
CA TYR A 76 4.67 29.30 -7.97
C TYR A 76 6.17 29.57 -8.19
N ARG A 77 6.80 28.89 -9.15
CA ARG A 77 8.21 29.09 -9.50
C ARG A 77 8.46 30.42 -10.20
N ALA A 78 7.53 30.88 -11.03
CA ALA A 78 7.63 32.15 -11.75
C ALA A 78 7.37 33.38 -10.87
N GLY A 79 6.58 33.21 -9.80
CA GLY A 79 6.31 34.26 -8.80
C GLY A 79 7.36 34.36 -7.68
N LYS A 80 8.45 33.60 -7.76
CA LYS A 80 9.56 33.58 -6.80
C LYS A 80 10.83 34.10 -7.46
#